data_AF-A0A962H5V5-F1
#
_entry.id   AF-A0A962H5V5-F1
#
_cell.length_a   1.000
_cell.length_b   1.000
_cell.length_c   1.000
_cell.angle_alpha   90.00
_cell.angle_beta   90.00
_cell.angle_gamma   90.00
#
_symmetry.space_group_name_H-M   'P 1'
#
loop_
_entity.id
_entity.type
_entity.pdbx_description
1 polymer ?
#
loop_
_entity_poly.entity_id
_entity_poly.type
_entity_poly.pdbx_seq_one_letter_code
_entity_poly.pdbx_strand_id
1 'polypeptide(L)'
;AAQPTLFHPSAGDPDQPLMVSGDVTLVGTRTELVAVGAQPLLAVPAGASLKLEDLRLRSAAGALLLDNAGTAELTRIQLQAPTGPALSSSGSLLVNRSSLLSGGSAIVQSGGSVVVSDSTVAAMDGGSAARIAVASGASFSGTHLSIDPGTGAGIETAGSASLEDSIVLGSAPCAVVDGGSYSSAGGNLSQVAICGVQVGSDQVAESIDLSALDPESGSFAPGPGLAGFSTSRCPTLDQLGAPRGASCVVGARSLEPAFERGLWWNPLRPGHGQHIEIVDGIAFVLWYTYDSNGQPLTWTAQGPLVNGVMEAPLLRWRRQEITRTPVFSEIGSLRLVFESPLSARAEWSVAGQGQGVEPLEPFHFAPGQPLQRRSGLYADFSDFGWGLTLQEEGSTAFALLYFFAADDQLRWASAQNPGGAGTSLQAFGQTGSCLGCASTATVGYNAGKILLNDLSDGRLQFTGQVQLSVAPGGSWINQTTLDRFAGR
;
A
#
# COMPACT_ATOMS: atom_id res chain seq x y z
N ALA A 1 -41.05 -0.55 23.94
CA ALA A 1 -40.51 0.05 22.70
C ALA A 1 -41.40 -0.39 21.55
N ALA A 2 -41.92 0.54 20.76
CA ALA A 2 -42.77 0.21 19.62
C ALA A 2 -41.95 -0.59 18.60
N GLN A 3 -42.52 -1.65 18.01
CA GLN A 3 -41.87 -2.35 16.90
C GLN A 3 -41.77 -1.40 15.69
N PRO A 4 -40.65 -1.42 14.96
CA PRO A 4 -40.53 -0.64 13.73
C PRO A 4 -41.66 -1.04 12.78
N THR A 5 -42.34 -0.04 12.24
CA THR A 5 -43.47 -0.23 11.34
C THR A 5 -43.21 0.54 10.05
N LEU A 6 -43.33 -0.16 8.92
CA LEU A 6 -43.48 0.45 7.61
C LEU A 6 -44.96 0.80 7.46
N PHE A 7 -45.28 2.06 7.23
CA PHE A 7 -46.66 2.46 6.99
C PHE A 7 -46.75 3.47 5.85
N HIS A 8 -47.86 3.37 5.12
CA HIS A 8 -48.27 4.37 4.15
C HIS A 8 -49.04 5.46 4.89
N PRO A 9 -48.65 6.75 4.80
CA PRO A 9 -49.24 7.82 5.61
C PRO A 9 -50.71 8.10 5.29
N SER A 10 -51.24 7.59 4.16
CA SER A 10 -52.66 7.56 3.85
C SER A 10 -53.01 6.29 3.07
N ALA A 11 -54.09 5.61 3.47
CA ALA A 11 -54.67 4.51 2.70
C ALA A 11 -55.45 5.11 1.51
N GLY A 12 -54.76 5.44 0.42
CA GLY A 12 -55.42 5.88 -0.82
C GLY A 12 -54.65 6.86 -1.71
N ASP A 13 -53.52 7.40 -1.26
CA ASP A 13 -52.69 8.29 -2.10
C ASP A 13 -51.41 7.55 -2.52
N PRO A 14 -51.31 7.00 -3.73
CA PRO A 14 -50.12 6.27 -4.19
C PRO A 14 -48.88 7.17 -4.36
N ASP A 15 -49.02 8.49 -4.23
CA ASP A 15 -47.93 9.46 -4.44
C ASP A 15 -47.18 9.83 -3.14
N GLN A 16 -47.54 9.26 -1.98
CA GLN A 16 -46.82 9.50 -0.73
C GLN A 16 -45.67 8.49 -0.50
N PRO A 17 -44.52 8.91 0.04
CA PRO A 17 -43.40 8.00 0.34
C PRO A 17 -43.76 6.98 1.44
N LEU A 18 -43.10 5.81 1.39
CA LEU A 18 -43.11 4.89 2.53
C LEU A 18 -42.37 5.53 3.71
N MET A 19 -43.08 5.69 4.82
CA MET A 19 -42.55 6.23 6.05
C MET A 19 -42.04 5.09 6.93
N VAL A 20 -40.79 5.23 7.38
CA VAL A 20 -40.19 4.34 8.38
C VAL A 20 -40.27 5.01 9.75
N SER A 21 -40.73 4.30 10.79
CA SER A 21 -40.63 4.77 12.17
C SER A 21 -39.65 3.89 12.97
N GLY A 22 -38.58 4.49 13.49
CA GLY A 22 -37.53 3.82 14.28
C GLY A 22 -36.42 3.22 13.42
N ASP A 23 -35.50 2.49 14.07
CA ASP A 23 -34.42 1.78 13.37
C ASP A 23 -34.98 0.61 12.55
N VAL A 24 -34.62 0.57 11.27
CA VAL A 24 -35.08 -0.48 10.35
C VAL A 24 -33.90 -1.16 9.68
N THR A 25 -33.90 -2.49 9.81
CA THR A 25 -33.05 -3.37 9.02
C THR A 25 -33.93 -4.13 8.03
N LEU A 26 -33.75 -3.87 6.74
CA LEU A 26 -34.36 -4.67 5.68
C LEU A 26 -33.31 -5.64 5.14
N VAL A 27 -33.42 -6.91 5.56
CA VAL A 27 -32.60 -8.02 5.06
C VAL A 27 -33.50 -8.93 4.23
N GLY A 28 -33.23 -9.05 2.93
CA GLY A 28 -33.99 -9.92 2.03
C GLY A 28 -33.10 -10.51 0.95
N THR A 29 -33.42 -11.69 0.45
CA THR A 29 -32.58 -12.40 -0.55
C THR A 29 -32.69 -11.84 -1.98
N ARG A 30 -33.57 -10.85 -2.20
CA ARG A 30 -33.70 -9.97 -3.37
C ARG A 30 -34.99 -9.17 -3.22
N THR A 31 -34.92 -7.99 -2.62
CA THR A 31 -36.08 -7.09 -2.58
C THR A 31 -36.01 -6.20 -3.82
N GLU A 32 -37.04 -6.20 -4.65
CA GLU A 32 -37.17 -5.25 -5.76
C GLU A 32 -38.18 -4.17 -5.38
N LEU A 33 -37.72 -2.93 -5.31
CA LEU A 33 -38.56 -1.76 -5.08
C LEU A 33 -38.67 -0.97 -6.40
N VAL A 34 -39.89 -0.83 -6.88
CA VAL A 34 -40.20 -0.15 -8.16
C VAL A 34 -40.97 1.14 -7.85
N ALA A 35 -40.37 2.29 -8.15
CA ALA A 35 -41.08 3.58 -8.10
C ALA A 35 -41.86 3.81 -9.40
N VAL A 36 -43.13 4.15 -9.24
CA VAL A 36 -44.01 4.63 -10.32
C VAL A 36 -44.29 6.12 -10.07
N GLY A 37 -43.28 6.97 -10.22
CA GLY A 37 -43.43 8.42 -10.02
C GLY A 37 -42.12 9.15 -9.72
N ALA A 38 -42.21 10.47 -9.56
CA ALA A 38 -41.09 11.37 -9.23
C ALA A 38 -40.85 11.54 -7.71
N GLN A 39 -41.68 10.90 -6.88
CA GLN A 39 -41.64 11.03 -5.43
C GLN A 39 -40.58 10.08 -4.82
N PRO A 40 -40.04 10.42 -3.63
CA PRO A 40 -39.08 9.56 -2.94
C PRO A 40 -39.70 8.20 -2.57
N LEU A 41 -38.91 7.13 -2.72
CA LEU A 41 -39.33 5.77 -2.40
C LEU A 41 -39.43 5.48 -0.90
N LEU A 42 -38.54 6.09 -0.13
CA LEU A 42 -38.36 5.78 1.29
C LEU A 42 -37.91 7.05 2.00
N ALA A 43 -38.58 7.43 3.09
CA ALA A 43 -38.16 8.51 3.96
C ALA A 43 -37.83 7.96 5.35
N VAL A 44 -36.65 8.31 5.86
CA VAL A 44 -36.14 7.86 7.16
C VAL A 44 -36.06 9.06 8.10
N PRO A 45 -36.79 9.07 9.23
CA PRO A 45 -36.85 10.25 10.11
C PRO A 45 -35.53 10.53 10.81
N ALA A 46 -35.40 11.78 11.27
CA ALA A 46 -34.28 12.28 12.06
C ALA A 46 -33.87 11.31 13.19
N GLY A 47 -32.61 10.86 13.17
CA GLY A 47 -32.03 10.02 14.22
C GLY A 47 -32.32 8.52 14.11
N ALA A 48 -33.01 8.06 13.06
CA ALA A 48 -33.13 6.64 12.77
C ALA A 48 -31.96 6.12 11.92
N SER A 49 -31.61 4.85 12.13
CA SER A 49 -30.64 4.11 11.33
C SER A 49 -31.35 3.23 10.30
N LEU A 50 -30.86 3.24 9.06
CA LEU A 50 -31.36 2.37 7.99
C LEU A 50 -30.26 1.44 7.51
N LYS A 51 -30.52 0.13 7.56
CA LYS A 51 -29.66 -0.88 6.93
C LYS A 51 -30.41 -1.59 5.81
N LEU A 52 -29.90 -1.49 4.59
CA LEU A 52 -30.42 -2.15 3.40
C LEU A 52 -29.39 -3.16 2.88
N GLU A 53 -29.79 -4.41 2.73
CA GLU A 53 -28.94 -5.47 2.16
C GLU A 53 -29.64 -6.17 0.98
N ASP A 54 -28.91 -6.37 -0.13
CA ASP A 54 -29.37 -7.10 -1.32
C ASP A 54 -30.61 -6.49 -2.01
N LEU A 55 -30.62 -5.15 -2.13
CA LEU A 55 -31.73 -4.39 -2.68
C LEU A 55 -31.52 -4.01 -4.16
N ARG A 56 -32.56 -4.22 -4.99
CA ARG A 56 -32.63 -3.67 -6.34
C ARG A 56 -33.69 -2.58 -6.40
N LEU A 57 -33.28 -1.35 -6.70
CA LEU A 57 -34.18 -0.22 -6.87
C LEU A 57 -34.24 0.13 -8.35
N ARG A 58 -35.46 0.10 -8.90
CA ARG A 58 -35.73 0.64 -10.24
C ARG A 58 -36.66 1.81 -10.11
N SER A 59 -36.24 2.96 -10.61
CA SER A 59 -37.03 4.16 -10.56
C SER A 59 -37.13 4.77 -11.95
N ALA A 60 -38.35 5.11 -12.38
CA ALA A 60 -38.57 5.80 -13.64
C ALA A 60 -38.23 7.30 -13.56
N ALA A 61 -38.31 7.91 -12.37
CA ALA A 61 -38.10 9.37 -12.19
C ALA A 61 -37.70 9.81 -10.77
N GLY A 62 -37.73 8.93 -9.76
CA GLY A 62 -37.52 9.27 -8.35
C GLY A 62 -36.13 8.91 -7.79
N ALA A 63 -35.67 9.74 -6.85
CA ALA A 63 -34.46 9.56 -6.06
C ALA A 63 -34.70 8.68 -4.82
N LEU A 64 -33.67 7.99 -4.32
CA LEU A 64 -33.67 7.56 -2.91
C LEU A 64 -33.24 8.75 -2.05
N LEU A 65 -34.20 9.41 -1.41
CA LEU A 65 -33.97 10.52 -0.49
C LEU A 65 -33.93 10.00 0.94
N LEU A 66 -32.73 9.88 1.49
CA LEU A 66 -32.48 9.58 2.90
C LEU A 66 -32.42 10.91 3.69
N ASP A 67 -33.52 11.65 3.69
CA ASP A 67 -33.58 12.95 4.35
C ASP A 67 -33.60 12.78 5.88
N ASN A 68 -32.56 13.27 6.58
CA ASN A 68 -32.37 13.25 8.03
C ASN A 68 -32.01 11.90 8.67
N ALA A 69 -31.62 10.89 7.89
CA ALA A 69 -31.07 9.66 8.48
C ALA A 69 -29.80 9.96 9.31
N GLY A 70 -29.69 9.37 10.50
CA GLY A 70 -28.47 9.50 11.32
C GLY A 70 -27.29 8.78 10.65
N THR A 71 -27.52 7.51 10.29
CA THR A 71 -26.58 6.68 9.53
C THR A 71 -27.36 5.76 8.60
N ALA A 72 -26.95 5.68 7.34
CA ALA A 72 -27.47 4.70 6.38
C ALA A 72 -26.35 3.75 5.92
N GLU A 73 -26.57 2.45 6.06
CA GLU A 73 -25.69 1.39 5.58
C GLU A 73 -26.34 0.67 4.39
N LEU A 74 -25.71 0.77 3.24
CA LEU A 74 -26.16 0.20 1.97
C LEU A 74 -25.20 -0.90 1.55
N THR A 75 -25.63 -2.16 1.60
CA THR A 75 -24.80 -3.31 1.19
C THR A 75 -25.41 -4.01 -0.02
N ARG A 76 -24.62 -4.20 -1.09
CA ARG A 76 -25.05 -4.94 -2.30
C ARG A 76 -26.28 -4.35 -3.00
N ILE A 77 -26.29 -3.02 -3.18
CA ILE A 77 -27.41 -2.33 -3.84
C ILE A 77 -27.17 -2.15 -5.34
N GLN A 78 -28.21 -2.42 -6.12
CA GLN A 78 -28.32 -2.07 -7.54
C GLN A 78 -29.30 -0.93 -7.73
N LEU A 79 -28.78 0.26 -8.10
CA LEU A 79 -29.60 1.43 -8.43
C LEU A 79 -29.65 1.61 -9.94
N GLN A 80 -30.86 1.68 -10.50
CA GLN A 80 -31.09 2.02 -11.90
C GLN A 80 -32.09 3.18 -11.99
N ALA A 81 -31.59 4.37 -12.33
CA ALA A 81 -32.38 5.58 -12.55
C ALA A 81 -32.00 6.21 -13.91
N PRO A 82 -32.98 6.53 -14.78
CA PRO A 82 -32.73 7.14 -16.08
C PRO A 82 -32.46 8.65 -15.97
N THR A 83 -33.00 9.34 -14.96
CA THR A 83 -32.81 10.80 -14.74
C THR A 83 -32.91 11.17 -13.25
N GLY A 84 -31.98 12.00 -12.74
CA GLY A 84 -32.05 12.62 -11.40
C GLY A 84 -31.07 12.04 -10.35
N PRO A 85 -30.94 12.68 -9.16
CA PRO A 85 -30.06 12.22 -8.09
C PRO A 85 -30.45 10.82 -7.65
N ALA A 86 -29.49 9.91 -7.58
CA ALA A 86 -29.76 8.51 -7.23
C ALA A 86 -29.81 8.30 -5.70
N LEU A 87 -29.01 9.08 -4.96
CA LEU A 87 -28.82 8.98 -3.52
C LEU A 87 -28.56 10.36 -2.92
N SER A 88 -29.42 10.80 -2.01
CA SER A 88 -29.16 12.00 -1.19
C SER A 88 -29.37 11.65 0.28
N SER A 89 -28.42 12.02 1.13
CA SER A 89 -28.49 11.88 2.59
C SER A 89 -28.11 13.20 3.25
N SER A 90 -28.79 13.63 4.31
CA SER A 90 -28.28 14.74 5.13
C SER A 90 -27.33 14.28 6.24
N GLY A 91 -27.24 12.97 6.51
CA GLY A 91 -26.29 12.34 7.45
C GLY A 91 -25.27 11.43 6.79
N SER A 92 -24.55 10.64 7.60
CA SER A 92 -23.47 9.77 7.13
C SER A 92 -23.97 8.58 6.30
N LEU A 93 -23.28 8.30 5.20
CA LEU A 93 -23.62 7.25 4.25
C LEU A 93 -22.47 6.25 4.11
N LEU A 94 -22.72 4.99 4.46
CA LEU A 94 -21.81 3.87 4.21
C LEU A 94 -22.34 3.05 3.03
N VAL A 95 -21.59 3.00 1.93
CA VAL A 95 -21.91 2.20 0.75
C VAL A 95 -20.89 1.08 0.60
N ASN A 96 -21.34 -0.16 0.73
CA ASN A 96 -20.49 -1.34 0.70
C ASN A 96 -20.92 -2.31 -0.41
N ARG A 97 -19.97 -2.83 -1.20
CA ARG A 97 -20.22 -3.86 -2.25
C ARG A 97 -21.38 -3.55 -3.20
N SER A 98 -21.60 -2.28 -3.55
CA SER A 98 -22.74 -1.86 -4.36
C SER A 98 -22.35 -1.51 -5.80
N SER A 99 -23.30 -1.59 -6.74
CA SER A 99 -23.12 -1.20 -8.13
C SER A 99 -24.15 -0.15 -8.52
N LEU A 100 -23.69 1.05 -8.84
CA LEU A 100 -24.55 2.11 -9.37
C LEU A 100 -24.57 2.02 -10.90
N LEU A 101 -25.73 1.78 -11.51
CA LEU A 101 -25.90 1.72 -12.96
C LEU A 101 -26.86 2.83 -13.38
N SER A 102 -26.34 4.04 -13.59
CA SER A 102 -27.15 5.19 -14.02
C SER A 102 -26.99 5.44 -15.51
N GLY A 103 -28.13 5.57 -16.21
CA GLY A 103 -28.17 6.07 -17.59
C GLY A 103 -28.27 7.61 -17.69
N GLY A 104 -28.10 8.32 -16.57
CA GLY A 104 -28.21 9.78 -16.48
C GLY A 104 -27.35 10.36 -15.34
N SER A 105 -27.53 11.65 -15.00
CA SER A 105 -26.80 12.35 -13.94
C SER A 105 -26.93 11.67 -12.57
N ALA A 106 -26.02 10.76 -12.23
CA ALA A 106 -25.92 10.24 -10.88
C ALA A 106 -25.33 11.32 -9.97
N ILE A 107 -26.08 11.64 -8.92
CA ILE A 107 -25.62 12.48 -7.83
C ILE A 107 -25.70 11.66 -6.55
N VAL A 108 -24.55 11.47 -5.90
CA VAL A 108 -24.47 11.11 -4.48
C VAL A 108 -24.23 12.41 -3.73
N GLN A 109 -25.22 12.82 -2.94
CA GLN A 109 -25.12 13.98 -2.06
C GLN A 109 -25.17 13.51 -0.62
N SER A 110 -24.17 13.89 0.18
CA SER A 110 -24.23 13.70 1.63
C SER A 110 -23.93 15.01 2.35
N GLY A 111 -24.81 15.37 3.30
CA GLY A 111 -24.57 16.41 4.29
C GLY A 111 -23.57 16.00 5.39
N GLY A 112 -23.22 14.70 5.47
CA GLY A 112 -22.25 14.14 6.41
C GLY A 112 -21.08 13.44 5.71
N SER A 113 -20.48 12.46 6.38
CA SER A 113 -19.39 11.66 5.82
C SER A 113 -19.89 10.57 4.88
N VAL A 114 -19.13 10.32 3.82
CA VAL A 114 -19.39 9.22 2.88
C VAL A 114 -18.22 8.27 2.92
N VAL A 115 -18.50 7.01 3.24
CA VAL A 115 -17.53 5.92 3.15
C VAL A 115 -18.02 4.96 2.08
N VAL A 116 -17.21 4.77 1.04
CA VAL A 116 -17.47 3.78 -0.01
C VAL A 116 -16.39 2.70 0.09
N SER A 117 -16.82 1.46 0.35
CA SER A 117 -15.92 0.30 0.48
C SER A 117 -16.29 -0.82 -0.49
N ASP A 118 -15.28 -1.53 -1.02
CA ASP A 118 -15.43 -2.77 -1.79
C ASP A 118 -16.46 -2.70 -2.94
N SER A 119 -16.67 -1.51 -3.51
CA SER A 119 -17.75 -1.25 -4.47
C SER A 119 -17.20 -1.05 -5.88
N THR A 120 -17.97 -1.50 -6.88
CA THR A 120 -17.71 -1.17 -8.29
C THR A 120 -18.57 0.02 -8.64
N VAL A 121 -18.00 1.22 -8.62
CA VAL A 121 -18.75 2.44 -8.93
C VAL A 121 -18.70 2.70 -10.43
N ALA A 122 -19.86 2.44 -11.05
CA ALA A 122 -20.43 2.90 -12.32
C ALA A 122 -19.54 2.92 -13.58
N ALA A 123 -20.01 2.23 -14.63
CA ALA A 123 -19.86 2.75 -15.99
C ALA A 123 -21.04 3.71 -16.20
N MET A 124 -20.76 4.98 -16.48
CA MET A 124 -21.76 5.99 -16.82
C MET A 124 -21.64 6.22 -18.31
N ASP A 125 -22.69 6.07 -19.13
CA ASP A 125 -22.57 6.34 -20.57
C ASP A 125 -22.60 7.86 -20.85
N GLY A 126 -21.64 8.33 -21.65
CA GLY A 126 -21.19 9.72 -21.86
C GLY A 126 -22.17 10.77 -22.40
N GLY A 127 -23.26 11.07 -21.69
CA GLY A 127 -24.17 12.17 -22.04
C GLY A 127 -24.54 13.15 -20.92
N SER A 128 -24.17 12.88 -19.66
CA SER A 128 -24.68 13.62 -18.49
C SER A 128 -23.59 13.99 -17.49
N ALA A 129 -23.75 15.13 -16.80
CA ALA A 129 -22.86 15.55 -15.70
C ALA A 129 -23.07 14.62 -14.49
N ALA A 130 -22.00 13.95 -14.05
CA ALA A 130 -21.97 13.13 -12.83
C ALA A 130 -21.26 13.88 -11.71
N ARG A 131 -21.89 14.03 -10.54
CA ARG A 131 -21.30 14.76 -9.41
C ARG A 131 -21.39 13.97 -8.13
N ILE A 132 -20.25 13.78 -7.47
CA ILE A 132 -20.21 13.33 -6.07
C ILE A 132 -19.96 14.58 -5.23
N ALA A 133 -20.95 15.01 -4.45
CA ALA A 133 -20.86 16.17 -3.59
C ALA A 133 -20.92 15.73 -2.12
N VAL A 134 -19.81 15.92 -1.39
CA VAL A 134 -19.69 15.53 0.01
C VAL A 134 -19.40 16.76 0.86
N ALA A 135 -20.25 17.02 1.86
CA ALA A 135 -20.11 18.20 2.71
C ALA A 135 -18.94 18.11 3.71
N SER A 136 -18.53 16.90 4.12
CA SER A 136 -17.34 16.67 4.96
C SER A 136 -16.89 15.22 4.94
N GLY A 137 -15.60 14.96 4.74
CA GLY A 137 -15.00 13.64 5.01
C GLY A 137 -15.45 12.51 4.07
N ALA A 138 -14.84 12.44 2.89
CA ALA A 138 -15.03 11.32 1.96
C ALA A 138 -13.88 10.31 2.09
N SER A 139 -14.18 9.02 2.22
CA SER A 139 -13.19 7.95 2.19
C SER A 139 -13.61 6.87 1.19
N PHE A 140 -12.74 6.57 0.24
CA PHE A 140 -12.94 5.49 -0.73
C PHE A 140 -11.80 4.47 -0.59
N SER A 141 -12.17 3.22 -0.30
CA SER A 141 -11.24 2.10 -0.14
C SER A 141 -11.79 0.87 -0.85
N GLY A 142 -10.97 0.03 -1.47
CA GLY A 142 -11.40 -1.16 -2.22
C GLY A 142 -12.28 -0.85 -3.44
N THR A 143 -12.25 0.37 -3.98
CA THR A 143 -13.24 0.86 -4.95
C THR A 143 -12.60 1.18 -6.30
N HIS A 144 -13.13 0.59 -7.38
CA HIS A 144 -12.80 1.00 -8.75
C HIS A 144 -13.84 2.02 -9.22
N LEU A 145 -13.44 3.28 -9.29
CA LEU A 145 -14.28 4.38 -9.77
C LEU A 145 -13.93 4.67 -11.23
N SER A 146 -14.89 4.48 -12.13
CA SER A 146 -14.77 4.83 -13.55
C SER A 146 -15.73 5.97 -13.85
N ILE A 147 -15.23 7.10 -14.37
CA ILE A 147 -16.08 8.23 -14.75
C ILE A 147 -15.88 8.49 -16.25
N ASP A 148 -16.92 8.24 -17.05
CA ASP A 148 -16.92 8.56 -18.48
C ASP A 148 -16.95 10.09 -18.67
N PRO A 149 -16.11 10.65 -19.55
CA PRO A 149 -15.98 12.08 -19.76
C PRO A 149 -17.19 12.71 -20.45
N GLY A 150 -18.26 12.98 -19.68
CA GLY A 150 -19.24 14.01 -19.99
C GLY A 150 -18.81 15.39 -19.48
N THR A 151 -19.29 16.47 -20.11
CA THR A 151 -19.10 17.83 -19.59
C THR A 151 -19.65 17.95 -18.17
N GLY A 152 -18.79 18.25 -17.19
CA GLY A 152 -19.18 18.54 -15.81
C GLY A 152 -19.15 17.36 -14.84
N ALA A 153 -18.40 16.30 -15.16
CA ALA A 153 -18.12 15.24 -14.20
C ALA A 153 -17.07 15.66 -13.17
N GLY A 154 -17.31 15.44 -11.87
CA GLY A 154 -16.38 15.86 -10.82
C GLY A 154 -16.71 15.35 -9.42
N ILE A 155 -15.70 15.38 -8.55
CA ILE A 155 -15.83 15.16 -7.11
C ILE A 155 -15.68 16.53 -6.45
N GLU A 156 -16.70 16.97 -5.74
CA GLU A 156 -16.72 18.19 -4.94
C GLU A 156 -16.78 17.78 -3.47
N THR A 157 -15.73 18.07 -2.70
CA THR A 157 -15.76 17.86 -1.25
C THR A 157 -15.46 19.15 -0.52
N ALA A 158 -16.32 19.51 0.43
CA ALA A 158 -15.91 20.43 1.48
C ALA A 158 -15.17 19.60 2.55
N GLY A 159 -13.92 19.94 2.88
CA GLY A 159 -13.09 19.15 3.82
C GLY A 159 -12.26 18.03 3.18
N SER A 160 -11.86 17.01 3.96
CA SER A 160 -10.87 16.02 3.53
C SER A 160 -11.44 14.88 2.68
N ALA A 161 -10.67 14.43 1.69
CA ALA A 161 -10.94 13.23 0.89
C ALA A 161 -9.73 12.28 0.90
N SER A 162 -9.96 11.00 1.19
CA SER A 162 -8.95 9.93 1.11
C SER A 162 -9.32 8.89 0.07
N LEU A 163 -8.34 8.52 -0.76
CA LEU A 163 -8.47 7.54 -1.84
C LEU A 163 -7.35 6.50 -1.72
N GLU A 164 -7.72 5.28 -1.35
CA GLU A 164 -6.75 4.20 -1.11
C GLU A 164 -6.46 3.34 -2.36
N ASP A 165 -7.22 3.49 -3.45
CA ASP A 165 -7.15 2.65 -4.67
C ASP A 165 -7.18 3.45 -6.00
N SER A 166 -7.19 2.74 -7.14
CA SER A 166 -7.12 3.31 -8.50
C SER A 166 -8.41 3.98 -8.96
N ILE A 167 -8.32 5.25 -9.35
CA ILE A 167 -9.37 5.95 -10.09
C ILE A 167 -8.99 5.98 -11.57
N VAL A 168 -9.92 5.57 -12.43
CA VAL A 168 -9.79 5.80 -13.87
C VAL A 168 -10.69 7.00 -14.22
N LEU A 169 -10.08 8.18 -14.32
CA LEU A 169 -10.74 9.39 -14.80
C LEU A 169 -10.53 9.48 -16.31
N GLY A 170 -11.61 9.65 -17.08
CA GLY A 170 -11.48 10.06 -18.47
C GLY A 170 -10.90 11.48 -18.63
N SER A 171 -10.76 11.97 -19.85
CA SER A 171 -9.93 13.13 -20.21
C SER A 171 -10.38 14.52 -19.75
N ALA A 172 -11.30 14.68 -18.78
CA ALA A 172 -11.88 16.00 -18.45
C ALA A 172 -12.48 16.29 -17.04
N PRO A 173 -12.32 15.52 -15.96
CA PRO A 173 -12.86 15.91 -14.66
C PRO A 173 -11.85 16.71 -13.81
N CYS A 174 -12.32 17.82 -13.22
CA CYS A 174 -11.60 18.56 -12.18
C CYS A 174 -12.07 18.08 -10.80
N ALA A 175 -11.13 17.76 -9.89
CA ALA A 175 -11.43 17.65 -8.47
C ALA A 175 -11.29 19.04 -7.82
N VAL A 176 -12.31 19.47 -7.08
CA VAL A 176 -12.28 20.72 -6.32
C VAL A 176 -12.43 20.39 -4.84
N VAL A 177 -11.41 20.75 -4.05
CA VAL A 177 -11.39 20.54 -2.60
C VAL A 177 -11.31 21.90 -1.92
N ASP A 178 -12.46 22.38 -1.42
CA ASP A 178 -12.51 23.62 -0.67
C ASP A 178 -12.19 23.36 0.81
N GLY A 179 -11.06 23.90 1.29
CA GLY A 179 -10.70 23.94 2.71
C GLY A 179 -10.29 22.61 3.37
N GLY A 180 -9.84 21.61 2.60
CA GLY A 180 -9.42 20.30 3.12
C GLY A 180 -8.15 19.73 2.50
N SER A 181 -7.78 18.51 2.91
CA SER A 181 -6.64 17.75 2.38
C SER A 181 -7.09 16.63 1.44
N TYR A 182 -6.26 16.35 0.44
CA TYR A 182 -6.45 15.26 -0.52
C TYR A 182 -5.25 14.29 -0.43
N SER A 183 -5.52 13.00 -0.30
CA SER A 183 -4.49 11.95 -0.34
C SER A 183 -4.91 10.82 -1.27
N SER A 184 -4.06 10.47 -2.25
CA SER A 184 -4.26 9.32 -3.14
C SER A 184 -3.07 8.37 -3.08
N ALA A 185 -3.32 7.05 -2.99
CA ALA A 185 -2.27 6.02 -2.93
C ALA A 185 -2.23 5.04 -4.12
N GLY A 186 -2.94 5.32 -5.23
CA GLY A 186 -3.09 4.41 -6.37
C GLY A 186 -2.02 4.56 -7.48
N GLY A 187 -1.47 3.43 -7.97
CA GLY A 187 -0.37 3.37 -8.94
C GLY A 187 -0.74 3.39 -10.44
N ASN A 188 -1.90 3.92 -10.85
CA ASN A 188 -2.29 4.01 -12.26
C ASN A 188 -3.01 5.33 -12.57
N LEU A 189 -2.25 6.40 -12.85
CA LEU A 189 -2.73 7.59 -13.56
C LEU A 189 -2.21 7.54 -15.00
N SER A 190 -2.70 6.59 -15.81
CA SER A 190 -2.11 6.28 -17.12
C SER A 190 -2.58 7.15 -18.30
N GLN A 191 -3.35 8.21 -18.08
CA GLN A 191 -3.60 9.25 -19.09
C GLN A 191 -3.66 10.64 -18.42
N VAL A 192 -2.60 11.42 -18.61
CA VAL A 192 -2.49 12.78 -18.08
C VAL A 192 -3.35 13.72 -18.93
N ALA A 193 -4.57 14.01 -18.47
CA ALA A 193 -5.19 15.31 -18.68
C ALA A 193 -4.83 16.18 -17.47
N ILE A 194 -4.04 17.22 -17.70
CA ILE A 194 -3.55 18.16 -16.68
C ILE A 194 -4.76 18.92 -16.11
N CYS A 195 -5.32 18.45 -15.00
CA CYS A 195 -6.26 19.21 -14.18
C CYS A 195 -5.54 19.65 -12.90
N GLY A 196 -5.46 20.96 -12.68
CA GLY A 196 -4.94 21.51 -11.42
C GLY A 196 -5.95 21.24 -10.30
N VAL A 197 -5.54 20.50 -9.28
CA VAL A 197 -6.30 20.43 -8.03
C VAL A 197 -6.20 21.78 -7.35
N GLN A 198 -7.30 22.51 -7.28
CA GLN A 198 -7.35 23.78 -6.57
C GLN A 198 -7.63 23.49 -5.09
N VAL A 199 -6.56 23.28 -4.31
CA VAL A 199 -6.65 23.06 -2.86
C VAL A 199 -6.44 24.39 -2.14
N GLY A 200 -7.41 24.80 -1.34
CA GLY A 200 -7.31 25.99 -0.49
C GLY A 200 -6.45 25.82 0.79
N SER A 201 -5.66 24.75 0.90
CA SER A 201 -4.89 24.39 2.09
C SER A 201 -3.50 23.81 1.75
N ASP A 202 -2.53 23.99 2.65
CA ASP A 202 -1.07 23.81 2.45
C ASP A 202 -0.58 22.34 2.40
N GLN A 203 -1.44 21.36 2.12
CA GLN A 203 -1.07 19.94 2.11
C GLN A 203 -1.63 19.24 0.87
N VAL A 204 -0.78 19.06 -0.15
CA VAL A 204 -1.03 18.17 -1.28
C VAL A 204 0.05 17.10 -1.28
N ALA A 205 -0.34 15.84 -1.09
CA ALA A 205 0.50 14.68 -1.32
C ALA A 205 0.12 14.07 -2.68
N GLU A 206 0.63 14.65 -3.77
CA GLU A 206 0.54 14.05 -5.10
C GLU A 206 1.87 13.38 -5.49
N SER A 207 1.73 12.23 -6.16
CA SER A 207 2.78 11.64 -6.99
C SER A 207 2.53 12.11 -8.42
N ILE A 208 3.22 13.18 -8.84
CA ILE A 208 3.17 13.69 -10.21
C ILE A 208 4.18 12.90 -11.06
N ASP A 209 3.75 12.30 -12.16
CA ASP A 209 4.66 11.77 -13.19
C ASP A 209 5.33 12.96 -13.89
N LEU A 210 6.64 13.11 -13.66
CA LEU A 210 7.45 14.24 -14.14
C LEU A 210 8.18 13.95 -15.46
N SER A 211 7.73 12.97 -16.25
CA SER A 211 8.31 12.65 -17.56
C SER A 211 8.28 13.82 -18.59
N ALA A 212 7.65 14.95 -18.26
CA ALA A 212 7.66 16.19 -19.05
C ALA A 212 8.67 17.25 -18.57
N LEU A 213 9.50 16.98 -17.54
CA LEU A 213 10.56 17.89 -17.14
C LEU A 213 11.74 17.82 -18.13
N ASP A 214 12.19 18.99 -18.57
CA ASP A 214 13.50 19.14 -19.20
C ASP A 214 14.59 18.81 -18.15
N PRO A 215 15.37 17.73 -18.33
CA PRO A 215 16.32 17.26 -17.33
C PRO A 215 17.49 18.23 -17.10
N GLU A 216 17.71 19.22 -17.97
CA GLU A 216 18.85 20.14 -17.83
C GLU A 216 18.53 21.43 -17.05
N SER A 217 17.26 21.86 -16.97
CA SER A 217 16.90 23.17 -16.41
C SER A 217 16.17 23.13 -15.06
N GLY A 218 15.61 21.99 -14.66
CA GLY A 218 14.85 21.87 -13.40
C GLY A 218 13.68 22.86 -13.28
N SER A 219 13.26 23.46 -14.39
CA SER A 219 12.29 24.56 -14.41
C SER A 219 11.08 24.21 -15.29
N PHE A 220 9.89 24.39 -14.74
CA PHE A 220 8.64 24.25 -15.46
C PHE A 220 8.33 25.56 -16.18
N ALA A 221 8.38 25.56 -17.52
CA ALA A 221 7.89 26.68 -18.34
C ALA A 221 6.45 26.36 -18.79
N PRO A 222 5.41 26.96 -18.18
CA PRO A 222 4.04 26.74 -18.65
C PRO A 222 3.91 27.23 -20.09
N GLY A 223 3.43 26.37 -20.99
CA GLY A 223 3.08 26.75 -22.35
C GLY A 223 1.99 27.84 -22.38
N PRO A 224 1.81 28.55 -23.51
CA PRO A 224 1.00 29.77 -23.62
C PRO A 224 -0.53 29.60 -23.43
N GLY A 225 -1.00 28.48 -22.85
CA GLY A 225 -2.42 28.20 -22.58
C GLY A 225 -2.84 28.25 -21.10
N LEU A 226 -1.92 28.48 -20.15
CA LEU A 226 -2.22 28.46 -18.70
C LEU A 226 -2.57 29.85 -18.15
N ALA A 227 -3.64 30.46 -18.68
CA ALA A 227 -4.22 31.69 -18.13
C ALA A 227 -5.23 31.35 -17.01
N GLY A 228 -4.74 31.07 -15.79
CA GLY A 228 -5.63 30.78 -14.67
C GLY A 228 -4.98 30.66 -13.29
N PHE A 229 -3.67 30.42 -13.22
CA PHE A 229 -2.96 30.37 -11.93
C PHE A 229 -2.67 31.78 -11.42
N SER A 230 -3.57 32.30 -10.58
CA SER A 230 -3.32 33.51 -9.80
C SER A 230 -2.29 33.20 -8.69
N THR A 231 -1.08 33.74 -8.81
CA THR A 231 0.01 33.65 -7.82
C THR A 231 -0.24 34.44 -6.53
N SER A 232 -1.43 35.00 -6.32
CA SER A 232 -1.71 35.98 -5.27
C SER A 232 -1.92 35.43 -3.84
N ARG A 233 -1.72 34.12 -3.58
CA ARG A 233 -1.92 33.53 -2.24
C ARG A 233 -0.88 32.48 -1.82
N CYS A 234 0.41 32.76 -1.99
CA CYS A 234 1.44 31.95 -1.31
C CYS A 234 1.76 32.55 0.06
N PRO A 235 1.90 31.73 1.13
CA PRO A 235 2.35 32.22 2.43
C PRO A 235 3.74 32.85 2.30
N THR A 236 3.93 34.06 2.85
CA THR A 236 5.21 34.80 2.80
C THR A 236 6.29 34.21 3.70
N LEU A 237 5.96 33.21 4.52
CA LEU A 237 6.84 32.57 5.50
C LEU A 237 6.85 31.06 5.29
N ASP A 238 8.01 30.42 5.43
CA ASP A 238 8.09 28.97 5.54
C ASP A 238 7.66 28.46 6.93
N GLN A 239 7.69 27.13 7.15
CA GLN A 239 7.34 26.50 8.42
C GLN A 239 8.25 26.91 9.60
N LEU A 240 9.38 27.57 9.33
CA LEU A 240 10.34 28.05 10.32
C LEU A 240 10.27 29.57 10.50
N GLY A 241 9.35 30.26 9.82
CA GLY A 241 9.18 31.71 9.90
C GLY A 241 10.21 32.51 9.09
N ALA A 242 10.88 31.89 8.12
CA ALA A 242 11.79 32.60 7.21
C ALA A 242 11.03 33.17 6.00
N PRO A 243 11.31 34.42 5.58
CA PRO A 243 10.67 35.02 4.42
C PRO A 243 11.06 34.28 3.12
N ARG A 244 10.06 33.81 2.38
CA ARG A 244 10.29 33.22 1.05
C ARG A 244 10.44 34.33 -0.01
N GLY A 245 11.42 34.17 -0.91
CA GLY A 245 11.44 34.92 -2.17
C GLY A 245 10.20 34.61 -3.01
N ALA A 246 9.83 35.46 -3.95
CA ALA A 246 8.57 35.44 -4.72
C ALA A 246 8.32 34.19 -5.61
N SER A 247 9.05 33.10 -5.44
CA SER A 247 8.87 31.84 -6.15
C SER A 247 8.21 30.82 -5.23
N CYS A 248 6.97 30.44 -5.54
CA CYS A 248 6.29 29.34 -4.88
C CYS A 248 6.89 28.02 -5.39
N VAL A 249 7.95 27.55 -4.73
CA VAL A 249 8.39 26.15 -4.91
C VAL A 249 7.42 25.29 -4.11
N VAL A 250 6.39 24.77 -4.77
CA VAL A 250 5.55 23.70 -4.22
C VAL A 250 6.43 22.46 -4.17
N GLY A 251 6.74 22.03 -2.94
CA GLY A 251 7.39 20.78 -2.57
C GLY A 251 8.25 20.12 -3.65
N ALA A 252 9.49 20.58 -3.82
CA ALA A 252 10.52 19.69 -4.34
C ALA A 252 10.66 18.55 -3.32
N ARG A 253 9.92 17.45 -3.51
CA ARG A 253 10.30 16.19 -2.87
C ARG A 253 11.73 15.96 -3.32
N SER A 254 12.62 15.76 -2.37
CA SER A 254 13.91 15.17 -2.67
C SER A 254 13.58 13.93 -3.50
N LEU A 255 13.95 13.95 -4.78
CA LEU A 255 13.99 12.76 -5.62
C LEU A 255 15.16 11.94 -5.09
N GLU A 256 15.10 11.54 -3.81
CA GLU A 256 15.91 10.45 -3.33
C GLU A 256 15.59 9.31 -4.28
N PRO A 257 16.61 8.76 -4.97
CA PRO A 257 16.32 7.76 -5.96
C PRO A 257 15.58 6.63 -5.27
N ALA A 258 14.41 6.28 -5.81
CA ALA A 258 13.59 5.23 -5.24
C ALA A 258 14.28 3.90 -5.51
N PHE A 259 15.16 3.47 -4.61
CA PHE A 259 15.76 2.14 -4.65
C PHE A 259 14.81 1.13 -4.02
N GLU A 260 14.77 -0.08 -4.57
CA GLU A 260 13.96 -1.14 -3.97
C GLU A 260 14.60 -1.68 -2.68
N ARG A 261 13.78 -1.80 -1.64
CA ARG A 261 14.15 -2.53 -0.41
C ARG A 261 13.88 -4.01 -0.61
N GLY A 262 14.68 -4.86 0.02
CA GLY A 262 14.48 -6.31 -0.05
C GLY A 262 15.73 -7.06 -0.46
N LEU A 263 15.56 -8.18 -1.16
CA LEU A 263 16.65 -9.03 -1.61
C LEU A 263 17.25 -8.52 -2.93
N TRP A 264 18.57 -8.49 -2.98
CA TRP A 264 19.40 -8.12 -4.12
C TRP A 264 20.44 -9.21 -4.35
N TRP A 265 20.76 -9.53 -5.60
CA TRP A 265 21.64 -10.65 -5.92
C TRP A 265 22.45 -10.40 -7.19
N ASN A 266 23.53 -11.16 -7.36
CA ASN A 266 24.27 -11.20 -8.61
C ASN A 266 23.80 -12.41 -9.45
N PRO A 267 23.12 -12.19 -10.60
CA PRO A 267 22.65 -13.29 -11.44
C PRO A 267 23.79 -14.14 -12.04
N LEU A 268 25.00 -13.59 -12.13
CA LEU A 268 26.19 -14.29 -12.63
C LEU A 268 26.83 -15.22 -11.58
N ARG A 269 26.43 -15.09 -10.31
CA ARG A 269 26.98 -15.87 -9.20
C ARG A 269 25.86 -16.29 -8.22
N PRO A 270 25.00 -17.24 -8.63
CA PRO A 270 23.87 -17.66 -7.81
C PRO A 270 24.32 -18.24 -6.46
N GLY A 271 23.47 -18.11 -5.45
CA GLY A 271 23.69 -18.68 -4.12
C GLY A 271 24.06 -17.68 -3.02
N HIS A 272 24.41 -16.46 -3.39
CA HIS A 272 24.68 -15.39 -2.43
C HIS A 272 23.95 -14.12 -2.84
N GLY A 273 23.90 -13.16 -1.93
CA GLY A 273 23.25 -11.88 -2.17
C GLY A 273 23.12 -11.06 -0.90
N GLN A 274 22.30 -10.03 -0.96
CA GLN A 274 22.17 -9.02 0.07
C GLN A 274 20.70 -8.76 0.34
N HIS A 275 20.32 -8.68 1.60
CA HIS A 275 19.08 -8.01 1.97
C HIS A 275 19.43 -6.57 2.36
N ILE A 276 18.76 -5.61 1.73
CA ILE A 276 19.02 -4.19 1.91
C ILE A 276 17.75 -3.50 2.41
N GLU A 277 17.87 -2.85 3.57
CA GLU A 277 16.85 -1.98 4.16
C GLU A 277 17.39 -0.55 4.23
N ILE A 278 16.51 0.43 3.99
CA ILE A 278 16.85 1.85 4.09
C ILE A 278 15.82 2.49 5.03
N VAL A 279 16.29 3.08 6.12
CA VAL A 279 15.48 3.77 7.13
C VAL A 279 16.17 5.07 7.49
N ASP A 280 15.48 6.20 7.34
CA ASP A 280 15.99 7.55 7.67
C ASP A 280 17.37 7.86 7.06
N GLY A 281 17.56 7.50 5.78
CA GLY A 281 18.82 7.72 5.07
C GLY A 281 19.97 6.83 5.54
N ILE A 282 19.72 5.83 6.38
CA ILE A 282 20.69 4.81 6.78
C ILE A 282 20.38 3.51 6.04
N ALA A 283 21.36 2.99 5.31
CA ALA A 283 21.28 1.67 4.70
C ALA A 283 21.80 0.62 5.69
N PHE A 284 21.05 -0.48 5.81
CA PHE A 284 21.42 -1.68 6.54
C PHE A 284 21.46 -2.86 5.58
N VAL A 285 22.60 -3.56 5.55
CA VAL A 285 22.86 -4.67 4.63
C VAL A 285 23.13 -5.95 5.42
N LEU A 286 22.38 -7.01 5.11
CA LEU A 286 22.66 -8.39 5.49
C LEU A 286 23.18 -9.15 4.27
N TRP A 287 24.45 -9.52 4.27
CA TRP A 287 25.06 -10.25 3.17
C TRP A 287 25.12 -11.75 3.49
N TYR A 288 24.31 -12.55 2.80
CA TYR A 288 24.37 -14.01 2.88
C TYR A 288 25.34 -14.54 1.82
N THR A 289 26.38 -15.23 2.27
CA THR A 289 27.49 -15.72 1.45
C THR A 289 28.05 -17.03 2.00
N TYR A 290 29.27 -17.42 1.60
CA TYR A 290 29.96 -18.61 2.06
C TYR A 290 31.39 -18.32 2.53
N ASP A 291 31.90 -19.14 3.44
CA ASP A 291 33.32 -19.16 3.79
C ASP A 291 34.16 -19.96 2.76
N SER A 292 35.48 -20.02 2.96
CA SER A 292 36.40 -20.73 2.06
C SER A 292 36.16 -22.25 1.99
N ASN A 293 35.41 -22.82 2.94
CA ASN A 293 35.02 -24.23 2.93
C ASN A 293 33.62 -24.43 2.33
N GLY A 294 33.03 -23.36 1.80
CA GLY A 294 31.70 -23.36 1.21
C GLY A 294 30.55 -23.44 2.20
N GLN A 295 30.79 -23.17 3.49
CA GLN A 295 29.75 -23.17 4.51
C GLN A 295 29.04 -21.80 4.54
N PRO A 296 27.71 -21.75 4.74
CA PRO A 296 26.95 -20.50 4.83
C PRO A 296 27.57 -19.54 5.84
N LEU A 297 27.65 -18.26 5.53
CA LEU A 297 28.15 -17.22 6.43
C LEU A 297 27.35 -15.95 6.18
N THR A 298 27.10 -15.19 7.25
CA THR A 298 26.41 -13.90 7.14
C THR A 298 27.31 -12.77 7.62
N TRP A 299 27.40 -11.70 6.84
CA TRP A 299 28.01 -10.43 7.24
C TRP A 299 26.96 -9.33 7.31
N THR A 300 27.25 -8.28 8.06
CA THR A 300 26.41 -7.08 8.08
C THR A 300 27.22 -5.84 7.78
N ALA A 301 26.58 -4.84 7.21
CA ALA A 301 27.11 -3.48 7.11
C ALA A 301 25.99 -2.48 7.37
N GLN A 302 26.34 -1.33 7.94
CA GLN A 302 25.39 -0.25 8.16
C GLN A 302 26.10 1.08 8.02
N GLY A 303 25.50 2.02 7.27
CA GLY A 303 26.08 3.34 7.07
C GLY A 303 25.08 4.32 6.45
N PRO A 304 25.40 5.63 6.47
CA PRO A 304 24.60 6.62 5.79
C PRO A 304 24.59 6.37 4.28
N LEU A 305 23.41 6.53 3.67
CA LEU A 305 23.21 6.50 2.23
C LEU A 305 23.17 7.94 1.71
N VAL A 306 24.24 8.39 1.08
CA VAL A 306 24.37 9.76 0.57
C VAL A 306 24.51 9.70 -0.94
N ASN A 307 23.59 10.34 -1.67
CA ASN A 307 23.56 10.36 -3.13
C ASN A 307 23.64 8.94 -3.76
N GLY A 308 22.91 7.97 -3.18
CA GLY A 308 22.90 6.58 -3.65
C GLY A 308 24.17 5.79 -3.33
N VAL A 309 25.06 6.31 -2.50
CA VAL A 309 26.30 5.63 -2.08
C VAL A 309 26.28 5.40 -0.58
N MET A 310 26.51 4.15 -0.16
CA MET A 310 26.77 3.77 1.23
C MET A 310 28.19 3.21 1.34
N GLU A 311 28.95 3.71 2.31
CA GLU A 311 30.25 3.15 2.70
C GLU A 311 30.19 2.75 4.18
N ALA A 312 30.55 1.51 4.48
CA ALA A 312 30.44 0.95 5.83
C ALA A 312 31.45 -0.19 6.08
N PRO A 313 31.88 -0.42 7.33
CA PRO A 313 32.63 -1.61 7.68
C PRO A 313 31.78 -2.87 7.49
N LEU A 314 32.40 -3.94 6.99
CA LEU A 314 31.80 -5.27 7.00
C LEU A 314 32.07 -5.93 8.35
N LEU A 315 31.00 -6.34 9.01
CA LEU A 315 31.03 -6.94 10.34
C LEU A 315 30.69 -8.43 10.25
N ARG A 316 31.49 -9.23 10.97
CA ARG A 316 31.21 -10.65 11.21
C ARG A 316 30.73 -10.84 12.64
N TRP A 317 29.59 -11.50 12.78
CA TRP A 317 29.00 -11.82 14.08
C TRP A 317 29.40 -13.21 14.56
N ARG A 318 29.63 -13.31 15.87
CA ARG A 318 29.76 -14.56 16.60
C ARG A 318 29.04 -14.47 17.93
N ARG A 319 28.64 -15.59 18.50
CA ARG A 319 28.12 -15.64 19.86
C ARG A 319 29.30 -15.87 20.83
N GLN A 320 29.33 -15.16 21.96
CA GLN A 320 30.28 -15.47 23.03
C GLN A 320 29.88 -16.78 23.71
N GLU A 321 30.84 -17.70 23.88
CA GLU A 321 30.60 -19.06 24.39
C GLU A 321 29.89 -19.05 25.76
N ILE A 322 30.34 -18.20 26.69
CA ILE A 322 29.83 -18.16 28.07
C ILE A 322 28.54 -17.36 28.18
N THR A 323 28.55 -16.11 27.70
CA THR A 323 27.44 -15.17 27.91
C THR A 323 26.32 -15.34 26.89
N ARG A 324 26.57 -16.11 25.84
CA ARG A 324 25.69 -16.28 24.68
C ARG A 324 25.31 -14.95 24.02
N THR A 325 26.08 -13.89 24.26
CA THR A 325 25.82 -12.55 23.72
C THR A 325 26.44 -12.44 22.33
N PRO A 326 25.73 -11.88 21.33
CA PRO A 326 26.30 -11.57 20.03
C PRO A 326 27.43 -10.55 20.17
N VAL A 327 28.56 -10.82 19.56
CA VAL A 327 29.67 -9.88 19.39
C VAL A 327 30.10 -9.86 17.94
N PHE A 328 30.62 -8.72 17.50
CA PHE A 328 31.08 -8.57 16.12
C PHE A 328 32.57 -8.19 16.06
N SER A 329 33.16 -8.46 14.91
CA SER A 329 34.48 -7.97 14.52
C SER A 329 34.40 -7.38 13.11
N GLU A 330 35.07 -6.27 12.88
CA GLU A 330 35.27 -5.74 11.54
C GLU A 330 36.21 -6.67 10.75
N ILE A 331 35.79 -7.06 9.56
CA ILE A 331 36.53 -7.99 8.68
C ILE A 331 36.92 -7.34 7.34
N GLY A 332 36.49 -6.10 7.10
CA GLY A 332 36.58 -5.49 5.79
C GLY A 332 35.69 -4.26 5.63
N SER A 333 35.45 -3.88 4.38
CA SER A 333 34.61 -2.74 4.00
C SER A 333 33.65 -3.11 2.87
N LEU A 334 32.47 -2.50 2.88
CA LEU A 334 31.49 -2.52 1.80
C LEU A 334 31.23 -1.09 1.33
N ARG A 335 31.32 -0.89 0.02
CA ARG A 335 30.85 0.29 -0.68
C ARG A 335 29.75 -0.13 -1.65
N LEU A 336 28.52 0.23 -1.32
CA LEU A 336 27.33 -0.04 -2.12
C LEU A 336 26.97 1.22 -2.91
N VAL A 337 26.90 1.09 -4.23
CA VAL A 337 26.49 2.18 -5.12
C VAL A 337 25.26 1.74 -5.88
N PHE A 338 24.16 2.45 -5.67
CA PHE A 338 22.99 2.28 -6.51
C PHE A 338 23.12 3.15 -7.75
N GLU A 339 22.98 2.53 -8.91
CA GLU A 339 23.12 3.18 -10.21
C GLU A 339 21.74 3.53 -10.80
N SER A 340 20.72 2.74 -10.45
CA SER A 340 19.32 2.96 -10.79
C SER A 340 18.42 2.29 -9.74
N PRO A 341 17.09 2.46 -9.78
CA PRO A 341 16.16 1.70 -8.94
C PRO A 341 16.32 0.17 -9.00
N LEU A 342 16.82 -0.35 -10.13
CA LEU A 342 16.92 -1.78 -10.42
C LEU A 342 18.37 -2.28 -10.58
N SER A 343 19.36 -1.43 -10.35
CA SER A 343 20.77 -1.82 -10.46
C SER A 343 21.64 -1.17 -9.40
N ALA A 344 22.50 -1.99 -8.81
CA ALA A 344 23.51 -1.55 -7.87
C ALA A 344 24.81 -2.31 -8.10
N ARG A 345 25.88 -1.83 -7.49
CA ARG A 345 27.16 -2.54 -7.38
C ARG A 345 27.66 -2.53 -5.95
N ALA A 346 28.14 -3.67 -5.48
CA ALA A 346 28.79 -3.81 -4.19
C ALA A 346 30.30 -4.01 -4.40
N GLU A 347 31.06 -2.99 -4.07
CA GLU A 347 32.52 -3.02 -4.01
C GLU A 347 32.92 -3.46 -2.59
N TRP A 348 33.71 -4.52 -2.47
CA TRP A 348 34.02 -5.12 -1.17
C TRP A 348 35.51 -5.41 -1.02
N SER A 349 35.98 -5.38 0.22
CA SER A 349 37.31 -5.84 0.60
C SER A 349 37.20 -6.58 1.92
N VAL A 350 37.72 -7.81 2.00
CA VAL A 350 37.64 -8.67 3.18
C VAL A 350 39.00 -9.32 3.43
N ALA A 351 39.52 -9.15 4.64
CA ALA A 351 40.79 -9.73 5.05
C ALA A 351 40.79 -11.26 4.85
N GLY A 352 41.72 -11.77 4.05
CA GLY A 352 41.84 -13.20 3.73
C GLY A 352 40.94 -13.72 2.60
N GLN A 353 39.93 -12.97 2.15
CA GLN A 353 39.15 -13.31 0.94
C GLN A 353 39.45 -12.41 -0.27
N GLY A 354 40.13 -11.27 -0.07
CA GLY A 354 40.54 -10.37 -1.16
C GLY A 354 39.58 -9.20 -1.31
N GLN A 355 39.46 -8.69 -2.53
CA GLN A 355 38.59 -7.56 -2.88
C GLN A 355 37.91 -7.85 -4.21
N GLY A 356 36.73 -7.27 -4.43
CA GLY A 356 35.96 -7.49 -5.65
C GLY A 356 34.80 -6.52 -5.83
N VAL A 357 34.08 -6.72 -6.93
CA VAL A 357 32.87 -5.96 -7.29
C VAL A 357 31.80 -6.95 -7.69
N GLU A 358 30.62 -6.86 -7.06
CA GLU A 358 29.44 -7.64 -7.42
C GLU A 358 28.40 -6.71 -8.06
N PRO A 359 28.00 -6.93 -9.33
CA PRO A 359 26.79 -6.31 -9.86
C PRO A 359 25.57 -6.92 -9.17
N LEU A 360 24.61 -6.08 -8.82
CA LEU A 360 23.41 -6.46 -8.09
C LEU A 360 22.16 -5.97 -8.81
N GLU A 361 21.13 -6.81 -8.80
CA GLU A 361 19.76 -6.47 -9.19
C GLU A 361 18.78 -6.94 -8.10
N PRO A 362 17.58 -6.36 -8.01
CA PRO A 362 16.52 -6.89 -7.15
C PRO A 362 16.21 -8.35 -7.48
N PHE A 363 16.07 -9.18 -6.46
CA PHE A 363 15.76 -10.60 -6.63
C PHE A 363 14.24 -10.81 -6.76
N HIS A 364 13.75 -10.74 -7.99
CA HIS A 364 12.37 -11.09 -8.33
C HIS A 364 12.25 -12.57 -8.71
N PHE A 365 11.39 -13.30 -8.01
CA PHE A 365 11.21 -14.74 -8.14
C PHE A 365 9.78 -15.16 -8.51
N ALA A 366 8.81 -14.23 -8.51
CA ALA A 366 7.48 -14.50 -9.02
C ALA A 366 6.83 -13.23 -9.60
N PRO A 367 5.96 -13.36 -10.62
CA PRO A 367 5.20 -12.22 -11.11
C PRO A 367 4.04 -11.86 -10.18
N GLY A 368 3.71 -10.57 -10.14
CA GLY A 368 2.51 -10.04 -9.49
C GLY A 368 2.71 -9.58 -8.05
N GLN A 369 1.74 -8.82 -7.56
CA GLN A 369 1.74 -8.32 -6.18
C GLN A 369 1.52 -9.49 -5.21
N PRO A 370 2.18 -9.47 -4.05
CA PRO A 370 1.98 -10.52 -3.07
C PRO A 370 0.57 -10.46 -2.48
N LEU A 371 0.00 -11.63 -2.20
CA LEU A 371 -1.31 -11.75 -1.55
C LEU A 371 -1.32 -11.17 -0.13
N GLN A 372 -0.15 -11.19 0.52
CA GLN A 372 0.09 -10.64 1.85
C GLN A 372 1.26 -9.66 1.76
N ARG A 373 1.17 -8.50 2.41
CA ARG A 373 2.23 -7.47 2.34
C ARG A 373 3.22 -7.63 3.50
N ARG A 374 3.86 -8.79 3.63
CA ARG A 374 4.75 -9.13 4.77
C ARG A 374 6.23 -9.10 4.42
N SER A 375 6.61 -8.62 3.24
CA SER A 375 8.02 -8.51 2.87
C SER A 375 8.78 -7.58 3.84
N GLY A 376 9.92 -8.01 4.35
CA GLY A 376 10.80 -7.20 5.20
C GLY A 376 11.79 -8.01 6.02
N LEU A 377 12.61 -7.29 6.79
CA LEU A 377 13.45 -7.87 7.84
C LEU A 377 12.70 -7.98 9.17
N TYR A 378 12.84 -9.13 9.82
CA TYR A 378 12.22 -9.46 11.10
C TYR A 378 13.28 -9.96 12.09
N ALA A 379 13.15 -9.58 13.37
CA ALA A 379 14.07 -9.99 14.43
C ALA A 379 13.33 -10.18 15.75
N ASP A 380 13.89 -11.02 16.62
CA ASP A 380 13.51 -11.07 18.03
C ASP A 380 14.40 -10.11 18.80
N PHE A 381 13.86 -8.95 19.19
CA PHE A 381 14.61 -7.96 19.96
C PHE A 381 14.84 -8.37 21.43
N SER A 382 14.23 -9.46 21.90
CA SER A 382 14.51 -10.01 23.24
C SER A 382 15.66 -11.02 23.22
N ASP A 383 15.92 -11.66 22.08
CA ASP A 383 17.06 -12.58 21.84
C ASP A 383 17.82 -12.15 20.57
N PHE A 384 18.64 -11.11 20.73
CA PHE A 384 19.39 -10.52 19.63
C PHE A 384 20.30 -11.52 18.90
N GLY A 385 20.45 -11.27 17.59
CA GLY A 385 21.47 -11.88 16.75
C GLY A 385 21.01 -13.09 15.94
N TRP A 386 19.70 -13.30 15.82
CA TRP A 386 19.09 -14.11 14.79
C TRP A 386 17.85 -13.37 14.25
N GLY A 387 17.36 -13.78 13.07
CA GLY A 387 16.24 -13.11 12.44
C GLY A 387 15.84 -13.74 11.12
N LEU A 388 14.94 -13.09 10.40
CA LEU A 388 14.33 -13.58 9.18
C LEU A 388 14.17 -12.44 8.18
N THR A 389 14.71 -12.59 6.97
CA THR A 389 14.19 -11.84 5.83
C THR A 389 13.02 -12.64 5.27
N LEU A 390 11.88 -11.99 5.06
CA LEU A 390 10.75 -12.52 4.32
C LEU A 390 10.54 -11.65 3.07
N GLN A 391 10.36 -12.27 1.91
CA GLN A 391 9.94 -11.59 0.70
C GLN A 391 8.81 -12.40 0.07
N GLU A 392 7.74 -11.72 -0.30
CA GLU A 392 6.58 -12.30 -0.96
C GLU A 392 6.39 -11.63 -2.32
N GLU A 393 6.19 -12.45 -3.35
CA GLU A 393 5.86 -12.02 -4.71
C GLU A 393 4.81 -12.97 -5.29
N GLY A 394 3.74 -12.42 -5.86
CA GLY A 394 2.58 -13.20 -6.29
C GLY A 394 2.06 -14.16 -5.20
N SER A 395 2.09 -15.46 -5.48
CA SER A 395 1.69 -16.54 -4.56
C SER A 395 2.88 -17.26 -3.90
N THR A 396 4.09 -16.72 -4.03
CA THR A 396 5.32 -17.33 -3.53
C THR A 396 5.86 -16.52 -2.37
N ALA A 397 6.22 -17.23 -1.29
CA ALA A 397 7.02 -16.67 -0.20
C ALA A 397 8.42 -17.27 -0.24
N PHE A 398 9.43 -16.41 -0.14
CA PHE A 398 10.83 -16.74 0.01
C PHE A 398 11.36 -16.11 1.29
N ALA A 399 12.15 -16.86 2.05
CA ALA A 399 12.71 -16.38 3.29
C ALA A 399 14.18 -16.76 3.46
N LEU A 400 14.93 -15.93 4.17
CA LEU A 400 16.27 -16.23 4.66
C LEU A 400 16.24 -16.19 6.19
N LEU A 401 16.44 -17.34 6.82
CA LEU A 401 16.60 -17.44 8.27
C LEU A 401 18.07 -17.26 8.61
N TYR A 402 18.39 -16.30 9.47
CA TYR A 402 19.73 -16.06 10.02
C TYR A 402 19.77 -16.55 11.47
N PHE A 403 20.78 -17.31 11.85
CA PHE A 403 20.88 -17.89 13.19
C PHE A 403 22.31 -18.26 13.57
N PHE A 404 22.60 -18.30 14.87
CA PHE A 404 23.87 -18.83 15.36
C PHE A 404 23.84 -20.36 15.39
N ALA A 405 24.78 -20.98 14.67
CA ALA A 405 24.98 -22.42 14.71
C ALA A 405 25.75 -22.86 15.98
N ALA A 406 25.97 -24.16 16.15
CA ALA A 406 26.64 -24.70 17.35
C ALA A 406 28.12 -24.28 17.48
N ASP A 407 28.73 -23.80 16.38
CA ASP A 407 30.06 -23.20 16.36
C ASP A 407 30.05 -21.69 16.66
N ASP A 408 28.92 -21.19 17.15
CA ASP A 408 28.67 -19.79 17.49
C ASP A 408 28.88 -18.82 16.32
N GLN A 409 28.86 -19.29 15.06
CA GLN A 409 28.89 -18.44 13.87
C GLN A 409 27.49 -18.10 13.40
N LEU A 410 27.28 -16.87 12.92
CA LEU A 410 26.04 -16.49 12.24
C LEU A 410 25.98 -17.14 10.85
N ARG A 411 25.05 -18.08 10.69
CA ARG A 411 24.78 -18.83 9.47
C ARG A 411 23.42 -18.41 8.91
N TRP A 412 23.10 -18.91 7.72
CA TRP A 412 21.81 -18.70 7.10
C TRP A 412 21.26 -19.98 6.45
N ALA A 413 19.93 -20.04 6.30
CA ALA A 413 19.22 -21.04 5.52
C ALA A 413 18.11 -20.35 4.72
N SER A 414 17.85 -20.83 3.50
CA SER A 414 16.73 -20.35 2.70
C SER A 414 15.47 -21.16 2.98
N ALA A 415 14.29 -20.58 2.89
CA ALA A 415 13.04 -21.31 2.92
C ALA A 415 12.09 -20.78 1.86
N GLN A 416 11.29 -21.67 1.25
CA GLN A 416 10.33 -21.27 0.23
C GLN A 416 9.06 -22.11 0.27
N ASN A 417 7.96 -21.53 -0.20
CA ASN A 417 6.72 -22.24 -0.46
C ASN A 417 6.21 -21.93 -1.88
N PRO A 418 6.55 -22.75 -2.88
CA PRO A 418 6.02 -22.56 -4.22
C PRO A 418 4.53 -22.92 -4.26
N GLY A 419 3.66 -21.93 -4.52
CA GLY A 419 2.25 -22.17 -4.85
C GLY A 419 1.23 -21.97 -3.72
N GLY A 420 1.52 -21.17 -2.70
CA GLY A 420 0.49 -20.75 -1.76
C GLY A 420 0.95 -19.68 -0.78
N ALA A 421 0.01 -18.80 -0.38
CA ALA A 421 0.09 -17.88 0.76
C ALA A 421 0.12 -18.67 2.09
N GLY A 422 1.04 -19.62 2.19
CA GLY A 422 1.12 -20.59 3.26
C GLY A 422 2.04 -20.08 4.36
N THR A 423 1.58 -20.27 5.59
CA THR A 423 2.33 -20.13 6.83
C THR A 423 3.42 -21.20 7.00
N SER A 424 3.86 -21.88 5.94
CA SER A 424 4.70 -23.08 6.01
C SER A 424 5.70 -23.09 4.85
N LEU A 425 6.97 -22.85 5.13
CA LEU A 425 8.03 -22.81 4.13
C LEU A 425 9.01 -23.97 4.35
N GLN A 426 9.31 -24.70 3.27
CA GLN A 426 10.32 -25.76 3.28
C GLN A 426 11.70 -25.11 3.37
N ALA A 427 12.49 -25.46 4.37
CA ALA A 427 13.82 -24.90 4.59
C ALA A 427 14.90 -25.75 3.89
N PHE A 428 15.93 -25.07 3.40
CA PHE A 428 17.06 -25.61 2.68
C PHE A 428 18.35 -24.99 3.21
N GLY A 429 19.31 -25.84 3.55
CA GLY A 429 20.70 -25.45 3.73
C GLY A 429 21.40 -25.53 2.39
N GLN A 430 22.48 -24.77 2.22
CA GLN A 430 23.22 -24.71 0.96
C GLN A 430 24.72 -24.72 1.23
N THR A 431 25.51 -25.28 0.33
CA THR A 431 26.94 -25.00 0.23
C THR A 431 27.23 -24.26 -1.07
N GLY A 432 28.27 -23.44 -1.10
CA GLY A 432 28.60 -22.60 -2.25
C GLY A 432 30.05 -22.11 -2.24
N SER A 433 30.34 -21.04 -2.98
CA SER A 433 31.69 -20.47 -3.06
C SER A 433 31.80 -19.17 -2.28
N CYS A 434 32.94 -18.96 -1.61
CA CYS A 434 33.25 -17.67 -1.01
C CYS A 434 33.33 -16.55 -2.06
N LEU A 435 33.21 -15.28 -1.66
CA LEU A 435 33.21 -14.16 -2.62
C LEU A 435 34.50 -14.08 -3.43
N GLY A 436 35.66 -14.32 -2.82
CA GLY A 436 36.95 -14.35 -3.52
C GLY A 436 37.29 -15.66 -4.22
N CYS A 437 36.46 -16.69 -4.05
CA CYS A 437 36.68 -18.01 -4.62
C CYS A 437 36.15 -18.07 -6.06
N ALA A 438 36.68 -18.99 -6.87
CA ALA A 438 36.08 -19.34 -8.15
C ALA A 438 34.63 -19.80 -7.92
N SER A 439 33.70 -19.28 -8.72
CA SER A 439 32.28 -19.59 -8.57
C SER A 439 31.99 -21.05 -8.91
N THR A 440 31.29 -21.74 -8.03
CA THR A 440 30.79 -23.10 -8.17
C THR A 440 29.28 -23.09 -7.97
N ALA A 441 28.57 -24.03 -8.60
CA ALA A 441 27.14 -24.18 -8.38
C ALA A 441 26.86 -24.46 -6.89
N THR A 442 25.77 -23.89 -6.36
CA THR A 442 25.35 -24.20 -5.00
C THR A 442 24.77 -25.60 -4.91
N VAL A 443 25.00 -26.25 -3.77
CA VAL A 443 24.41 -27.56 -3.48
C VAL A 443 23.45 -27.40 -2.32
N GLY A 444 22.16 -27.49 -2.62
CA GLY A 444 21.08 -27.43 -1.63
C GLY A 444 20.81 -28.79 -0.98
N TYR A 445 20.40 -28.78 0.28
CA TYR A 445 19.91 -29.95 1.00
C TYR A 445 18.71 -29.57 1.88
N ASN A 446 17.80 -30.51 2.11
CA ASN A 446 16.66 -30.27 2.99
C ASN A 446 17.17 -30.00 4.41
N ALA A 447 16.75 -28.87 4.97
CA ALA A 447 17.13 -28.44 6.31
C ALA A 447 15.95 -28.30 7.26
N GLY A 448 14.77 -28.86 6.96
CA GLY A 448 13.60 -28.80 7.83
C GLY A 448 12.53 -27.83 7.34
N LYS A 449 11.84 -27.14 8.23
CA LYS A 449 10.67 -26.33 7.89
C LYS A 449 10.50 -25.17 8.85
N ILE A 450 10.04 -24.04 8.34
CA ILE A 450 9.60 -22.90 9.15
C ILE A 450 8.09 -22.70 8.99
N LEU A 451 7.46 -22.26 10.07
CA LEU A 451 6.07 -21.88 10.14
C LEU A 451 5.96 -20.40 10.52
N LEU A 452 5.16 -19.64 9.77
CA LEU A 452 4.96 -18.20 9.94
C LEU A 452 3.47 -17.91 10.09
N ASN A 453 3.01 -17.57 11.29
CA ASN A 453 1.63 -17.13 11.50
C ASN A 453 1.59 -15.62 11.70
N ASP A 454 0.65 -14.94 11.05
CA ASP A 454 0.52 -13.49 11.18
C ASP A 454 -0.10 -13.11 12.52
N LEU A 455 0.42 -12.03 13.08
CA LEU A 455 -0.21 -11.30 14.18
C LEU A 455 -0.74 -9.96 13.64
N SER A 456 -1.78 -9.42 14.27
CA SER A 456 -2.60 -8.30 13.75
C SER A 456 -1.94 -6.91 13.77
N ASP A 457 -0.62 -6.80 13.73
CA ASP A 457 0.13 -5.56 13.96
C ASP A 457 1.51 -5.51 13.28
N GLY A 458 1.70 -6.27 12.20
CA GLY A 458 2.99 -6.33 11.50
C GLY A 458 4.05 -7.16 12.24
N ARG A 459 3.69 -7.84 13.33
CA ARG A 459 4.50 -8.91 13.94
C ARG A 459 4.21 -10.25 13.29
N LEU A 460 5.21 -11.13 13.32
CA LEU A 460 5.10 -12.51 12.87
C LEU A 460 5.29 -13.44 14.05
N GLN A 461 4.33 -14.33 14.30
CA GLN A 461 4.59 -15.48 15.17
C GLN A 461 5.39 -16.52 14.37
N PHE A 462 6.60 -16.79 14.82
CA PHE A 462 7.55 -17.68 14.16
C PHE A 462 7.67 -19.00 14.94
N THR A 463 7.54 -20.12 14.24
CA THR A 463 7.90 -21.44 14.75
C THR A 463 8.79 -22.13 13.71
N GLY A 464 10.06 -22.33 14.01
CA GLY A 464 11.02 -22.91 13.07
C GLY A 464 11.77 -24.11 13.65
N GLN A 465 11.94 -25.14 12.83
CA GLN A 465 12.88 -26.23 13.08
C GLN A 465 13.78 -26.36 11.86
N VAL A 466 15.05 -26.01 12.03
CA VAL A 466 16.08 -26.09 11.00
C VAL A 466 17.22 -27.00 11.44
N GLN A 467 17.57 -27.98 10.62
CA GLN A 467 18.67 -28.90 10.86
C GLN A 467 19.71 -28.74 9.74
N LEU A 468 20.88 -28.20 10.07
CA LEU A 468 21.97 -28.08 9.10
C LEU A 468 22.90 -29.28 9.19
N SER A 469 22.69 -30.27 8.31
CA SER A 469 23.47 -31.51 8.31
C SER A 469 24.93 -31.35 7.87
N VAL A 470 25.28 -30.24 7.20
CA VAL A 470 26.55 -30.09 6.44
C VAL A 470 27.49 -29.06 7.06
N ALA A 471 27.02 -28.27 8.03
CA ALA A 471 27.85 -27.41 8.88
C ALA A 471 28.09 -28.11 10.24
N PRO A 472 29.13 -27.75 11.02
CA PRO A 472 29.37 -28.29 12.37
C PRO A 472 28.25 -28.10 13.41
N GLY A 473 27.03 -27.72 13.02
CA GLY A 473 26.04 -27.15 13.93
C GLY A 473 24.65 -27.73 13.81
N GLY A 474 24.42 -28.83 14.54
CA GLY A 474 23.22 -29.11 15.34
C GLY A 474 21.83 -28.97 14.71
N SER A 475 20.82 -29.25 15.53
CA SER A 475 19.44 -28.86 15.25
C SER A 475 19.20 -27.49 15.88
N TRP A 476 18.70 -26.53 15.11
CA TRP A 476 18.19 -25.26 15.62
C TRP A 476 16.65 -25.32 15.66
N ILE A 477 16.07 -25.07 16.82
CA ILE A 477 14.62 -25.03 17.01
C ILE A 477 14.33 -23.76 17.79
N ASN A 478 13.42 -22.92 17.28
CA ASN A 478 12.95 -21.74 17.98
C ASN A 478 11.46 -21.54 17.72
N GLN A 479 10.75 -21.04 18.75
CA GLN A 479 9.36 -20.66 18.69
C GLN A 479 9.21 -19.34 19.46
N THR A 480 8.97 -18.25 18.75
CA THR A 480 8.90 -16.90 19.33
C THR A 480 8.02 -15.97 18.48
N THR A 481 7.95 -14.70 18.84
CA THR A 481 7.39 -13.63 18.01
C THR A 481 8.52 -12.77 17.47
N LEU A 482 8.48 -12.49 16.18
CA LEU A 482 9.39 -11.57 15.51
C LEU A 482 8.69 -10.23 15.27
N ASP A 483 9.42 -9.16 15.53
CA ASP A 483 9.03 -7.80 15.17
C ASP A 483 9.68 -7.41 13.84
N ARG A 484 8.99 -6.62 13.02
CA ARG A 484 9.57 -6.04 11.80
C ARG A 484 10.61 -4.98 12.17
N PHE A 485 11.75 -5.01 11.51
CA PHE A 485 12.87 -4.11 11.75
C PHE A 485 12.53 -2.66 11.34
N ALA A 486 11.99 -2.47 10.14
CA ALA A 486 11.50 -1.19 9.65
C ALA A 486 10.01 -1.03 10.02
N GLY A 487 9.71 -0.13 10.96
CA GLY A 487 8.35 0.06 11.50
C GLY A 487 8.29 0.43 12.99
N ARG A 488 9.44 0.53 13.67
CA ARG A 488 9.56 1.15 14.99
C ARG A 488 10.19 2.53 14.90
#